data_AF-A0A432PW22-F1
#
_entry.id   AF-A0A432PW22-F1
#
_cell.length_a   1.000
_cell.length_b   1.000
_cell.length_c   1.000
_cell.angle_alpha   90.00
_cell.angle_beta   90.00
_cell.angle_gamma   90.00
#
_symmetry.space_group_name_H-M   'P 1'
#
loop_
_entity.id
_entity.type
_entity.pdbx_description
1 polymer ?
#
loop_
_entity_poly.entity_id
_entity_poly.type
_entity_poly.pdbx_seq_one_letter_code
_entity_poly.pdbx_strand_id
1 'polypeptide(L)' 'MQQTVKDYYEILGVSRDATKEEIKKAYRKLVRIYHPDINPDPSAQEKFKE' A
#
# COMPACT_ATOMS: atom_id res chain seq x y z
N MET A 1 -0.83 24.58 -10.13
CA MET A 1 -0.05 23.93 -9.06
C MET A 1 -0.81 22.67 -8.66
N GLN A 2 -0.52 21.54 -9.28
CA GLN A 2 -1.25 20.30 -9.01
C GLN A 2 -0.45 19.52 -7.97
N GLN A 3 -1.03 19.43 -6.78
CA GLN A 3 -0.39 18.83 -5.61
C GLN A 3 -0.10 17.36 -5.90
N THR A 4 1.12 16.96 -5.62
CA THR A 4 1.59 15.57 -5.51
C THR A 4 0.94 14.90 -4.31
N VAL A 5 -0.39 14.79 -4.32
CA VAL A 5 -1.10 13.84 -3.48
C VAL A 5 -0.79 12.49 -4.12
N LYS A 6 0.45 12.00 -3.95
CA LYS A 6 0.82 10.61 -4.29
C LYS A 6 -0.36 9.78 -3.82
N ASP A 7 -1.01 9.08 -4.73
CA ASP A 7 -2.29 8.42 -4.48
C ASP A 7 -2.12 7.29 -3.46
N TYR A 8 -1.93 7.63 -2.20
CA TYR A 8 -1.83 6.67 -1.10
C TYR A 8 -3.07 5.81 -1.05
N TYR A 9 -4.22 6.37 -1.42
CA TYR A 9 -5.47 5.64 -1.58
C TYR A 9 -5.41 4.64 -2.74
N GLU A 10 -4.85 4.98 -3.91
CA GLU A 10 -4.66 4.02 -5.02
C GLU A 10 -3.59 2.97 -4.71
N ILE A 11 -2.48 3.35 -4.08
CA ILE A 11 -1.43 2.44 -3.61
C ILE A 11 -1.99 1.45 -2.59
N LEU A 12 -2.86 1.94 -1.69
CA LEU A 12 -3.56 1.10 -0.73
C LEU A 12 -4.74 0.31 -1.35
N GLY A 13 -5.14 0.64 -2.59
CA GLY A 13 -6.30 0.05 -3.26
C GLY A 13 -7.63 0.37 -2.58
N VAL A 14 -7.74 1.54 -1.94
CA VAL A 14 -8.93 2.00 -1.22
C VAL A 14 -9.49 3.27 -1.84
N SER A 15 -10.78 3.52 -1.64
CA SER A 15 -11.40 4.77 -2.09
C SER A 15 -10.82 5.98 -1.35
N ARG A 16 -10.86 7.17 -1.97
CA ARG A 16 -10.49 8.43 -1.30
C ARG A 16 -11.44 8.79 -0.15
N ASP A 17 -12.64 8.22 -0.17
CA ASP A 17 -13.65 8.30 0.90
C ASP A 17 -13.52 7.16 1.93
N ALA A 18 -12.52 6.28 1.76
CA ALA A 18 -12.37 5.12 2.63
C ALA A 18 -12.12 5.53 4.07
N THR A 19 -12.77 4.81 4.98
CA THR A 19 -12.65 5.07 6.40
C THR A 19 -11.27 4.65 6.91
N LYS A 20 -10.85 5.19 8.06
CA LYS A 20 -9.59 4.81 8.72
C LYS A 20 -9.49 3.29 8.97
N GLU A 21 -10.63 2.63 9.20
CA GLU A 21 -10.70 1.19 9.37
C GLU A 21 -10.40 0.43 8.07
N GLU A 22 -10.95 0.87 6.94
CA GLU A 22 -10.67 0.30 5.62
C GLU A 22 -9.22 0.49 5.21
N ILE A 23 -8.67 1.69 5.41
CA ILE A 23 -7.25 2.01 5.18
C ILE A 23 -6.37 1.04 5.97
N LYS A 24 -6.66 0.83 7.26
CA LYS A 24 -5.89 -0.07 8.13
C LYS A 24 -6.00 -1.53 7.70
N LYS A 25 -7.17 -1.95 7.20
CA LYS A 25 -7.42 -3.32 6.73
C LYS A 25 -6.70 -3.58 5.41
N ALA A 26 -6.73 -2.62 4.49
CA ALA A 26 -6.02 -2.68 3.21
C ALA A 26 -4.50 -2.66 3.41
N TYR A 27 -3.99 -1.78 4.27
CA TYR A 27 -2.57 -1.74 4.64
C TYR A 27 -2.10 -3.08 5.20
N ARG A 28 -2.83 -3.69 6.14
CA ARG A 28 -2.49 -5.02 6.68
C ARG A 28 -2.49 -6.12 5.60
N LYS A 29 -3.41 -6.05 4.63
CA LYS A 29 -3.42 -6.99 3.50
C LYS A 29 -2.17 -6.80 2.64
N LEU A 30 -1.85 -5.56 2.27
CA LEU A 30 -0.66 -5.25 1.47
C LEU A 30 0.63 -5.67 2.17
N VAL A 31 0.77 -5.34 3.46
CA VAL A 31 1.93 -5.76 4.25
C VAL A 31 2.08 -7.27 4.25
N ARG A 32 1.01 -8.07 4.32
CA ARG A 32 1.10 -9.54 4.24
C ARG A 32 1.45 -10.06 2.85
N ILE A 33 1.05 -9.36 1.79
CA ILE A 33 1.36 -9.74 0.41
C ILE A 33 2.82 -9.43 0.06
N TYR A 34 3.31 -8.28 0.53
CA TYR A 34 4.68 -7.80 0.33
C TYR A 34 5.61 -8.11 1.51
N HIS A 35 5.16 -8.89 2.50
CA HIS A 35 5.99 -9.18 3.67
C HIS A 35 7.17 -10.04 3.22
N PRO A 36 8.41 -9.71 3.58
CA PRO A 36 9.59 -10.49 3.20
C PRO A 36 9.57 -11.93 3.77
N ASP A 37 8.82 -12.14 4.85
CA ASP A 37 8.60 -13.46 5.47
C ASP A 37 7.63 -14.35 4.67
N ILE A 38 6.78 -13.75 3.83
CA ILE A 38 5.77 -14.46 3.02
C ILE A 38 6.20 -14.49 1.54
N ASN A 39 6.88 -13.45 1.08
CA ASN A 39 7.47 -13.35 -0.24
C ASN A 39 8.98 -13.05 -0.09
N PRO A 40 9.85 -14.07 -0.06
CA PRO A 40 11.30 -13.91 0.08
C PRO A 40 11.97 -13.33 -1.17
N ASP A 41 11.19 -12.83 -2.13
CA ASP A 41 11.69 -12.29 -3.38
C ASP A 41 12.26 -10.87 -3.18
N PRO A 42 13.58 -10.66 -3.42
CA PRO A 42 14.23 -9.38 -3.17
C PRO A 42 13.71 -8.25 -4.07
N SER A 43 13.04 -8.56 -5.19
CA SER A 43 12.44 -7.54 -6.07
C SER A 43 11.11 -6.99 -5.53
N ALA A 44 10.46 -7.67 -4.58
CA ALA A 44 9.26 -7.14 -3.91
C ALA A 44 9.59 -5.91 -3.04
N GLN A 45 10.83 -5.82 -2.54
CA GLN A 45 11.29 -4.73 -1.68
C GLN A 45 11.56 -3.42 -2.43
N GLU A 46 11.86 -3.49 -3.74
CA GLU A 46 11.98 -2.32 -4.60
C GLU A 46 10.61 -1.70 -4.92
N LYS A 47 9.59 -2.54 -5.18
CA LYS A 47 8.22 -2.06 -5.47
C LYS A 47 7.50 -1.42 -4.27
N PHE A 48 7.87 -1.78 -3.05
CA PHE A 48 7.27 -1.21 -1.84
C PHE A 48 7.86 0.16 -1.46
N LYS A 49 8.93 0.61 -2.13
CA LYS A 49 9.72 1.80 -1.74
C LYS A 49 9.42 3.08 -2.54
N GLU A 50 8.50 3.06 -3.50
CA GLU A 50 8.19 4.20 -4.40
C GLU A 50 6.91 4.99 -4.03
#